data_AF-A0A2V7CLD9-F1
#
_entry.id   AF-A0A2V7CLD9-F1
#
_cell.length_a   1.000
_cell.length_b   1.000
_cell.length_c   1.000
_cell.angle_alpha   90.00
_cell.angle_beta   90.00
_cell.angle_gamma   90.00
#
_symmetry.space_group_name_H-M   'P 1'
#
loop_
_entity.id
_entity.type
_entity.pdbx_description
1 polymer ?
#
loop_
_entity_poly.entity_id
_entity_poly.type
_entity_poly.pdbx_seq_one_letter_code
_entity_poly.pdbx_strand_id
1 'polypeptide(L)'
;MSCGPLALSLGVAAASIAMIIGAHALLFHFVGIRRRSRALVSMFAAGLVLHVVVCRGLGVDAYRTLCGALLVFCAFILYMPCYYVLATSFSVRMLLEIRRARPALSATGLRSLYPGSAVLGGRLATLTAAGYARQVGGRHVLTGKGRVVATVFRSVKRLWRLGPGG
;
A
#
# COMPACT_ATOMS: atom_id res chain seq x y z
N MET A 1 -0.47 29.02 24.78
CA MET A 1 0.46 28.75 23.66
C MET A 1 -0.33 28.86 22.36
N SER A 2 -0.28 30.02 21.71
CA SER A 2 -0.91 30.24 20.42
C SER A 2 -0.17 29.39 19.39
N CYS A 3 -0.77 28.27 18.96
CA CYS A 3 -0.29 27.53 17.80
C CYS A 3 -0.20 28.52 16.64
N GLY A 4 1.00 28.75 16.12
CA GLY A 4 1.18 29.69 15.01
C GLY A 4 0.30 29.29 13.83
N PRO A 5 -0.21 30.24 13.03
CA PRO A 5 -1.07 29.97 11.87
C PRO A 5 -0.47 28.97 10.85
N LEU A 6 0.86 28.79 10.84
CA LEU A 6 1.53 27.74 10.06
C LEU A 6 1.28 26.34 10.65
N ALA A 7 1.38 26.20 11.98
CA ALA A 7 1.07 24.96 12.68
C ALA A 7 -0.41 24.57 12.49
N LEU A 8 -1.30 25.55 12.44
CA LEU A 8 -2.72 25.33 12.13
C LEU A 8 -2.90 24.73 10.72
N SER A 9 -2.29 25.32 9.68
CA SER A 9 -2.36 24.79 8.31
C SER A 9 -1.79 23.37 8.20
N LEU A 10 -0.65 23.12 8.85
CA LEU A 10 -0.04 21.79 8.87
C LEU A 10 -0.92 20.77 9.62
N GLY A 11 -1.57 21.18 10.71
CA GLY A 11 -2.53 20.36 11.43
C GLY A 11 -3.74 19.99 10.57
N VAL A 12 -4.31 20.95 9.83
CA VAL A 12 -5.41 20.70 8.89
C VAL A 12 -4.98 19.77 7.76
N ALA A 13 -3.78 19.94 7.21
CA ALA A 13 -3.23 19.06 6.19
C ALA A 13 -3.05 17.63 6.71
N ALA A 14 -2.46 17.46 7.90
CA ALA A 14 -2.29 16.17 8.55
C ALA A 14 -3.64 15.48 8.83
N ALA A 15 -4.62 16.22 9.34
CA ALA A 15 -5.97 15.71 9.55
C ALA A 15 -6.64 15.29 8.23
N SER A 16 -6.49 16.07 7.17
CA SER A 16 -7.01 15.76 5.84
C SER A 16 -6.40 14.47 5.28
N ILE A 17 -5.08 14.30 5.41
CA ILE A 17 -4.37 13.07 5.00
C ILE A 17 -4.87 11.87 5.80
N ALA A 18 -4.99 11.99 7.13
CA ALA A 18 -5.48 10.91 7.99
C ALA A 18 -6.92 10.51 7.63
N MET A 19 -7.79 11.49 7.37
CA MET A 19 -9.15 11.23 6.89
C MET A 19 -9.17 10.52 5.54
N ILE A 20 -8.34 10.92 4.58
CA ILE A 20 -8.23 10.25 3.27
C ILE A 20 -7.80 8.79 3.44
N ILE A 21 -6.77 8.53 4.25
CA ILE A 21 -6.25 7.17 4.48
C ILE A 21 -7.29 6.30 5.19
N GLY A 22 -7.95 6.85 6.22
CA GLY A 22 -9.02 6.16 6.94
C GLY A 22 -10.23 5.85 6.05
N ALA A 23 -10.68 6.84 5.27
CA ALA A 23 -11.76 6.67 4.30
C ALA A 23 -11.38 5.64 3.23
N HIS A 24 -10.14 5.62 2.74
CA HIS A 24 -9.69 4.61 1.79
C HIS A 24 -9.78 3.21 2.39
N ALA A 25 -9.25 3.02 3.60
CA ALA A 25 -9.31 1.74 4.29
C ALA A 25 -10.75 1.26 4.49
N LEU A 26 -11.66 2.14 4.94
CA LEU A 26 -13.08 1.82 5.11
C LEU A 26 -13.76 1.50 3.78
N LEU A 27 -13.64 2.38 2.79
CA LEU A 27 -14.30 2.27 1.50
C LEU A 27 -13.86 0.99 0.78
N PHE A 28 -12.57 0.65 0.80
CA PHE A 28 -12.06 -0.56 0.13
C PHE A 28 -12.32 -1.83 0.93
N HIS A 29 -12.51 -1.71 2.26
CA HIS A 29 -12.92 -2.83 3.08
C HIS A 29 -14.39 -3.21 2.82
N PHE A 30 -15.29 -2.22 2.76
CA PHE A 30 -16.72 -2.48 2.62
C PHE A 30 -17.19 -2.57 1.17
N VAL A 31 -16.61 -1.78 0.26
CA VAL A 31 -17.11 -1.62 -1.11
C VAL A 31 -16.19 -2.31 -2.12
N GLY A 32 -16.78 -3.14 -2.99
CA GLY A 32 -16.10 -3.77 -4.13
C GLY A 32 -15.86 -2.78 -5.27
N ILE A 33 -14.87 -1.91 -5.15
CA ILE A 33 -14.59 -0.87 -6.15
C ILE A 33 -13.88 -1.46 -7.37
N ARG A 34 -14.53 -1.39 -8.55
CA ARG A 34 -13.92 -1.80 -9.83
C ARG A 34 -12.78 -0.87 -10.28
N ARG A 35 -12.91 0.46 -10.10
CA ARG A 35 -11.92 1.46 -10.54
C ARG A 35 -11.16 2.07 -9.35
N ARG A 36 -10.35 1.25 -8.67
CA ARG A 36 -9.63 1.62 -7.43
C ARG A 36 -8.74 2.86 -7.58
N SER A 37 -8.00 2.95 -8.68
CA SER A 37 -7.13 4.10 -8.97
C SER A 37 -7.91 5.41 -9.06
N ARG A 38 -9.04 5.40 -9.78
CA ARG A 38 -9.90 6.58 -9.91
C ARG A 38 -10.52 6.99 -8.58
N ALA A 39 -10.94 6.00 -7.78
CA ALA A 39 -11.45 6.26 -6.42
C ALA A 39 -10.38 6.94 -5.56
N LEU A 40 -9.16 6.41 -5.50
CA LEU A 40 -8.07 7.02 -4.74
C LEU A 40 -7.72 8.44 -5.22
N VAL A 41 -7.61 8.67 -6.53
CA VAL A 41 -7.39 10.02 -7.09
C VAL A 41 -8.51 10.97 -6.65
N SER A 42 -9.77 10.53 -6.74
CA SER A 42 -10.90 11.37 -6.33
C SER A 42 -10.91 11.68 -4.83
N MET A 43 -10.47 10.75 -3.98
CA MET A 43 -10.38 10.96 -2.53
C MET A 43 -9.30 11.98 -2.17
N PHE A 44 -8.12 11.90 -2.80
CA PHE A 44 -7.06 12.89 -2.59
C PHE A 44 -7.44 14.27 -3.16
N ALA A 45 -8.10 14.32 -4.33
CA ALA A 45 -8.63 15.57 -4.86
C ALA A 45 -9.66 16.20 -3.92
N ALA A 46 -10.59 15.42 -3.40
CA ALA A 46 -11.58 15.88 -2.42
C ALA A 46 -10.92 16.37 -1.12
N GLY A 47 -9.91 15.66 -0.61
CA GLY A 47 -9.17 16.09 0.58
C GLY A 47 -8.35 17.36 0.35
N LEU A 48 -7.80 17.58 -0.85
CA LEU A 48 -7.14 18.83 -1.21
C LEU A 48 -8.11 20.01 -1.22
N VAL A 49 -9.30 19.83 -1.83
CA VAL A 49 -10.36 20.84 -1.82
C VAL A 49 -10.82 21.13 -0.39
N LEU A 50 -11.04 20.09 0.42
CA LEU A 50 -11.43 20.22 1.82
C LEU A 50 -10.38 21.01 2.62
N HIS A 51 -9.09 20.71 2.44
CA HIS A 51 -8.00 21.45 3.09
C HIS A 51 -8.05 22.95 2.75
N VAL A 52 -8.24 23.30 1.48
CA VAL A 52 -8.35 24.69 1.04
C VAL A 52 -9.57 25.35 1.67
N VAL A 53 -10.75 24.72 1.60
CA VAL A 53 -12.00 25.27 2.15
C VAL A 53 -11.88 25.52 3.66
N VAL A 54 -11.34 24.55 4.41
CA VAL A 54 -11.16 24.67 5.87
C VAL A 54 -10.15 25.76 6.20
N CYS A 55 -8.99 25.80 5.54
CA CYS A 55 -7.99 26.85 5.76
C CYS A 55 -8.55 28.25 5.49
N ARG A 56 -9.32 28.42 4.42
CA ARG A 56 -9.97 29.70 4.08
C ARG A 56 -11.05 30.08 5.11
N GLY A 57 -11.85 29.12 5.56
CA GLY A 57 -12.85 29.33 6.62
C GLY A 57 -12.24 29.71 7.98
N LEU A 58 -11.02 29.23 8.26
CA LEU A 58 -10.25 29.57 9.46
C LEU A 58 -9.42 30.87 9.31
N GLY A 59 -9.53 31.57 8.18
CA GLY A 59 -8.80 32.82 7.96
C GLY A 59 -7.29 32.64 7.74
N VAL A 60 -6.84 31.45 7.35
CA VAL A 60 -5.43 31.19 7.02
C VAL A 60 -5.07 31.90 5.71
N ASP A 61 -3.90 32.55 5.68
CA ASP A 61 -3.40 33.23 4.49
C ASP A 61 -3.08 32.26 3.34
N ALA A 62 -2.99 32.81 2.13
CA ALA A 62 -2.80 32.02 0.92
C ALA A 62 -1.49 31.23 0.91
N TYR A 63 -0.40 31.82 1.43
CA TYR A 63 0.91 31.18 1.47
C TYR A 63 0.89 29.95 2.38
N ARG A 64 0.37 30.08 3.60
CA ARG A 64 0.28 28.95 4.53
C ARG A 64 -0.70 27.89 4.05
N THR A 65 -1.80 28.29 3.43
CA THR A 65 -2.75 27.35 2.80
C THR A 65 -2.06 26.54 1.70
N LEU A 66 -1.24 27.20 0.86
CA LEU A 66 -0.45 26.56 -0.20
C LEU A 66 0.57 25.57 0.37
N CYS A 67 1.27 25.89 1.46
CA CYS A 67 2.19 24.95 2.12
C CYS A 67 1.47 23.67 2.57
N GLY A 68 0.29 23.79 3.19
CA GLY A 68 -0.51 22.63 3.59
C GLY A 68 -1.05 21.84 2.39
N ALA A 69 -1.48 22.53 1.32
CA ALA A 69 -1.94 21.90 0.09
C ALA A 69 -0.81 21.11 -0.61
N LEU A 70 0.40 21.66 -0.64
CA LEU A 70 1.60 20.97 -1.12
C LEU A 70 1.89 19.72 -0.28
N LEU A 71 1.70 19.78 1.04
CA LEU A 71 1.88 18.60 1.89
C LEU A 71 0.87 17.48 1.56
N VAL A 72 -0.41 17.83 1.37
CA VAL A 72 -1.45 16.87 0.93
C VAL A 72 -1.10 16.28 -0.44
N PHE A 73 -0.60 17.10 -1.36
CA PHE A 73 -0.20 16.66 -2.70
C PHE A 73 1.04 15.75 -2.67
N CYS A 74 2.05 16.08 -1.86
CA CYS A 74 3.20 15.21 -1.64
C CYS A 74 2.80 13.87 -1.03
N ALA A 75 1.85 13.88 -0.08
CA ALA A 75 1.30 12.66 0.47
C ALA A 75 0.62 11.81 -0.60
N PHE A 76 -0.13 12.40 -1.54
CA PHE A 76 -0.69 11.69 -2.69
C PHE A 76 0.39 11.03 -3.56
N ILE A 77 1.43 11.79 -3.93
CA ILE A 77 2.54 11.29 -4.75
C ILE A 77 3.25 10.12 -4.07
N LEU A 78 3.41 10.14 -2.75
CA LEU A 78 4.05 9.05 -2.02
C LEU A 78 3.11 7.86 -1.82
N TYR A 79 1.82 8.13 -1.59
CA TYR A 79 0.81 7.11 -1.32
C TYR A 79 0.50 6.25 -2.53
N MET A 80 0.41 6.85 -3.71
CA MET A 80 0.06 6.15 -4.95
C MET A 80 1.02 4.99 -5.28
N PRO A 81 2.34 5.20 -5.39
CA PRO A 81 3.31 4.13 -5.59
C PRO A 81 3.28 3.09 -4.47
N CYS A 82 3.13 3.52 -3.21
CA CYS A 82 3.05 2.60 -2.07
C CYS A 82 1.84 1.65 -2.22
N TYR A 83 0.67 2.21 -2.53
CA TYR A 83 -0.54 1.44 -2.79
C TYR A 83 -0.34 0.47 -3.97
N TYR A 84 0.22 0.94 -5.09
CA TYR A 84 0.44 0.07 -6.25
C TYR A 84 1.44 -1.03 -5.98
N VAL A 85 2.54 -0.76 -5.27
CA VAL A 85 3.49 -1.78 -4.84
C VAL A 85 2.76 -2.83 -3.99
N LEU A 86 1.90 -2.41 -3.06
CA LEU A 86 1.16 -3.35 -2.23
C LEU A 86 0.12 -4.16 -3.02
N ALA A 87 -0.56 -3.53 -3.98
CA ALA A 87 -1.55 -4.17 -4.84
C ALA A 87 -0.89 -5.17 -5.80
N THR A 88 0.12 -4.73 -6.55
CA THR A 88 0.67 -5.48 -7.69
C THR A 88 1.96 -6.23 -7.39
N SER A 89 2.53 -6.15 -6.17
CA SER A 89 3.81 -6.81 -5.88
C SER A 89 3.75 -8.32 -6.05
N PHE A 90 4.45 -8.75 -7.09
CA PHE A 90 4.64 -10.13 -7.49
C PHE A 90 5.36 -10.95 -6.41
N SER A 91 6.34 -10.34 -5.73
CA SER A 91 7.07 -10.95 -4.61
C SER A 91 6.15 -11.23 -3.43
N VAL A 92 5.25 -10.30 -3.10
CA VAL A 92 4.26 -10.50 -2.04
C VAL A 92 3.28 -11.62 -2.41
N ARG A 93 2.81 -11.66 -3.66
CA ARG A 93 1.97 -12.78 -4.15
C ARG A 93 2.68 -14.12 -4.00
N MET A 94 3.93 -14.22 -4.44
CA MET A 94 4.72 -15.44 -4.37
C MET A 94 4.90 -15.92 -2.92
N LEU A 95 5.17 -15.00 -2.01
CA LEU A 95 5.33 -15.27 -0.58
C LEU A 95 4.02 -15.77 0.05
N LEU A 96 2.88 -15.19 -0.34
CA LEU A 96 1.55 -15.65 0.09
C LEU A 96 1.17 -17.02 -0.49
N GLU A 97 1.54 -17.32 -1.73
CA GLU A 97 1.29 -18.64 -2.32
C GLU A 97 2.15 -19.73 -1.68
N ILE A 98 3.46 -19.50 -1.46
CA ILE A 98 4.33 -20.43 -0.71
C ILE A 98 3.77 -20.67 0.69
N ARG A 99 3.21 -19.64 1.34
CA ARG A 99 2.54 -19.78 2.64
C ARG A 99 1.27 -20.63 2.57
N ARG A 100 0.49 -20.55 1.48
CA ARG A 100 -0.77 -21.28 1.31
C ARG A 100 -0.55 -22.77 1.04
N ALA A 101 0.43 -23.13 0.21
CA ALA A 101 0.71 -24.52 -0.14
C ALA A 101 1.51 -25.29 0.93
N ARG A 102 1.25 -25.07 2.23
CA ARG A 102 1.93 -25.83 3.29
C ARG A 102 1.76 -27.34 3.04
N PRO A 103 2.84 -28.14 3.13
CA PRO A 103 4.11 -27.80 3.77
C PRO A 103 5.17 -27.14 2.87
N ALA A 104 5.10 -27.24 1.53
CA ALA A 104 6.02 -26.59 0.61
C ALA A 104 5.52 -26.62 -0.85
N LEU A 105 5.80 -25.57 -1.60
CA LEU A 105 5.44 -25.46 -3.02
C LEU A 105 6.63 -25.91 -3.88
N SER A 106 6.40 -26.86 -4.79
CA SER A 106 7.41 -27.29 -5.76
C SER A 106 7.63 -26.21 -6.82
N ALA A 107 8.82 -26.16 -7.40
CA ALA A 107 9.15 -25.24 -8.50
C ALA A 107 8.22 -25.43 -9.71
N THR A 108 7.72 -26.64 -9.95
CA THR A 108 6.74 -26.96 -10.99
C THR A 108 5.35 -26.39 -10.71
N GLY A 109 4.89 -26.42 -9.45
CA GLY A 109 3.65 -25.77 -9.03
C GLY A 109 3.70 -24.24 -9.16
N LEU A 110 4.83 -23.63 -8.83
CA LEU A 110 5.05 -22.20 -9.04
C LEU A 110 5.08 -21.80 -10.52
N ARG A 111 5.68 -22.61 -11.40
CA ARG A 111 5.70 -22.35 -12.85
C ARG A 111 4.31 -22.37 -13.47
N SER A 112 3.41 -23.25 -13.01
CA SER A 112 2.02 -23.29 -13.51
C SER A 112 1.22 -22.02 -13.19
N LEU A 113 1.62 -21.29 -12.14
CA LEU A 113 0.94 -20.07 -11.68
C LEU A 113 1.52 -18.78 -12.30
N TYR A 114 2.68 -18.87 -12.96
CA TYR A 114 3.40 -17.72 -13.49
C TYR A 114 3.96 -18.00 -14.90
N PRO A 115 3.45 -17.33 -15.96
CA PRO A 115 3.80 -17.66 -17.34
C PRO A 115 5.24 -17.30 -17.76
N GLY A 116 6.05 -16.71 -16.88
CA GLY A 116 7.45 -16.33 -17.16
C GLY A 116 8.46 -17.02 -16.24
N SER A 117 9.15 -18.03 -16.75
CA SER A 117 10.17 -18.82 -16.00
C SER A 117 11.35 -17.96 -15.52
N ALA A 118 11.78 -16.97 -16.31
CA ALA A 118 12.88 -16.06 -15.96
C ALA A 118 12.50 -15.06 -14.85
N VAL A 119 11.29 -14.50 -14.92
CA VAL A 119 10.77 -13.56 -13.89
C VAL A 119 10.54 -14.30 -12.57
N LEU A 120 10.04 -15.53 -12.65
CA LEU A 120 9.86 -16.40 -11.51
C LEU A 120 11.20 -16.73 -10.83
N GLY A 121 12.19 -17.19 -11.60
CA GLY A 121 13.51 -17.54 -11.08
C GLY A 121 14.24 -16.35 -10.44
N GLY A 122 14.25 -15.19 -11.12
CA GLY A 122 14.90 -13.98 -10.60
C GLY A 122 14.28 -13.48 -9.30
N ARG A 123 12.94 -13.44 -9.20
CA ARG A 123 12.25 -12.98 -7.98
C ARG A 123 12.42 -13.95 -6.82
N LEU A 124 12.44 -15.24 -7.10
CA LEU A 124 12.61 -16.27 -6.08
C LEU A 124 14.05 -16.30 -5.55
N ALA A 125 15.03 -16.05 -6.41
CA ALA A 125 16.41 -15.79 -6.01
C ALA A 125 16.50 -14.54 -5.11
N THR A 126 15.82 -13.44 -5.45
CA THR A 126 15.78 -12.24 -4.59
C THR A 126 15.16 -12.53 -3.21
N LEU A 127 14.07 -13.30 -3.15
CA LEU A 127 13.41 -13.67 -1.89
C LEU A 127 14.29 -14.58 -1.03
N THR A 128 15.09 -15.44 -1.67
CA THR A 128 16.05 -16.31 -0.99
C THR A 128 17.25 -15.51 -0.48
N ALA A 129 17.83 -14.64 -1.31
CA ALA A 129 18.92 -13.74 -0.94
C ALA A 129 18.52 -12.78 0.20
N ALA A 130 17.27 -12.30 0.22
CA ALA A 130 16.75 -11.46 1.30
C ALA A 130 16.40 -12.23 2.59
N GLY A 131 16.56 -13.57 2.58
CA GLY A 131 16.33 -14.45 3.71
C GLY A 131 14.85 -14.71 4.02
N TYR A 132 13.93 -14.48 3.09
CA TYR A 132 12.50 -14.73 3.27
C TYR A 132 12.10 -16.17 2.92
N ALA A 133 12.82 -16.82 2.02
CA ALA A 133 12.62 -18.20 1.62
C ALA A 133 13.94 -18.98 1.65
N ARG A 134 13.85 -20.30 1.80
CA ARG A 134 14.98 -21.23 1.63
C ARG A 134 14.56 -22.41 0.77
N GLN A 135 15.50 -23.00 0.06
CA GLN A 135 15.28 -24.23 -0.69
C GLN A 135 15.64 -25.44 0.20
N VAL A 136 14.72 -26.41 0.32
CA VAL A 136 14.92 -27.67 1.04
C VAL A 136 14.39 -28.80 0.16
N GLY A 137 15.26 -29.73 -0.25
CA GLY A 137 14.86 -30.90 -1.06
C GLY A 137 14.12 -30.54 -2.34
N GLY A 138 14.56 -29.52 -3.08
CA GLY A 138 13.91 -29.08 -4.32
C GLY A 138 12.60 -28.30 -4.14
N ARG A 139 12.20 -28.00 -2.90
CA ARG A 139 11.00 -27.21 -2.58
C ARG A 139 11.36 -25.89 -1.90
N HIS A 140 10.51 -24.88 -2.05
CA HIS A 140 10.71 -23.58 -1.39
C HIS A 140 9.86 -23.48 -0.12
N VAL A 141 10.52 -23.10 0.98
CA VAL A 141 9.91 -22.98 2.31
C VAL A 141 10.20 -21.59 2.87
N LEU A 142 9.20 -20.97 3.50
CA LEU A 142 9.40 -19.68 4.16
C LEU A 142 10.24 -19.82 5.44
N THR A 143 11.15 -18.88 5.63
CA THR A 143 11.87 -18.71 6.90
C THR A 143 10.94 -18.09 7.96
N GLY A 144 11.39 -18.00 9.23
CA GLY A 144 10.66 -17.26 10.26
C GLY A 144 10.37 -15.81 9.86
N LYS A 145 11.39 -15.11 9.35
CA LYS A 145 11.29 -13.75 8.79
C LYS A 145 10.26 -13.69 7.66
N GLY A 146 10.34 -14.63 6.70
CA GLY A 146 9.38 -14.73 5.60
C GLY A 146 7.94 -14.89 6.09
N ARG A 147 7.69 -15.74 7.10
CA ARG A 147 6.35 -15.95 7.66
C ARG A 147 5.76 -14.69 8.31
N VAL A 148 6.57 -13.92 9.04
CA VAL A 148 6.13 -12.65 9.63
C VAL A 148 5.72 -11.68 8.53
N VAL A 149 6.60 -11.46 7.55
CA VAL A 149 6.34 -10.57 6.41
C VAL A 149 5.10 -11.01 5.62
N ALA A 150 4.94 -12.32 5.37
CA ALA A 150 3.75 -12.88 4.74
C ALA A 150 2.47 -12.53 5.50
N THR A 151 2.53 -12.55 6.83
CA THR A 151 1.38 -12.27 7.69
C THR A 151 0.98 -10.81 7.59
N VAL A 152 1.95 -9.89 7.69
CA VAL A 152 1.71 -8.45 7.57
C VAL A 152 1.05 -8.13 6.22
N PHE A 153 1.65 -8.57 5.11
CA PHE A 153 1.08 -8.32 3.79
C PHE A 153 -0.26 -9.01 3.57
N ARG A 154 -0.50 -10.20 4.14
CA ARG A 154 -1.81 -10.85 4.10
C ARG A 154 -2.87 -9.99 4.80
N SER A 155 -2.55 -9.45 5.98
CA SER A 155 -3.47 -8.60 6.73
C SER A 155 -3.78 -7.31 5.96
N VAL A 156 -2.76 -6.65 5.42
CA VAL A 156 -2.94 -5.43 4.60
C VAL A 156 -3.77 -5.72 3.36
N LYS A 157 -3.46 -6.78 2.60
CA LYS A 157 -4.24 -7.17 1.42
C LYS A 157 -5.68 -7.54 1.77
N ARG A 158 -5.91 -8.20 2.91
CA ARG A 158 -7.27 -8.53 3.39
C ARG A 158 -8.05 -7.28 3.78
N LEU A 159 -7.41 -6.35 4.51
CA LEU A 159 -8.01 -5.09 4.92
C LEU A 159 -8.48 -4.30 3.68
N TRP A 160 -7.64 -4.21 2.67
CA TRP A 160 -7.92 -3.47 1.42
C TRP A 160 -8.61 -4.29 0.33
N ARG A 161 -9.03 -5.52 0.64
CA ARG A 161 -9.62 -6.49 -0.31
C ARG A 161 -8.85 -6.63 -1.62
N LEU A 162 -7.52 -6.53 -1.54
CA LEU A 162 -6.63 -6.80 -2.64
C LEU A 162 -6.59 -8.32 -2.85
N GLY A 163 -6.84 -8.77 -4.08
CA GLY A 163 -6.76 -10.18 -4.45
C GLY A 163 -5.33 -10.72 -4.25
N PRO A 164 -5.11 -12.04 -4.39
CA PRO A 164 -3.77 -12.63 -4.31
C PRO A 164 -2.75 -11.92 -5.23
N GLY A 165 -3.20 -11.46 -6.40
CA GLY A 165 -2.41 -10.70 -7.37
C GLY A 165 -2.72 -9.21 -7.50
N GLY A 166 -3.50 -8.63 -6.58
CA GLY A 166 -4.08 -7.28 -6.72
C GLY A 166 -5.60 -7.34 -6.74
#